data_AF-A0AA91QRP6-F1
#
_entry.id   AF-A0AA91QRP6-F1
#
_cell.length_a   1.000
_cell.length_b   1.000
_cell.length_c   1.000
_cell.angle_alpha   90.00
_cell.angle_beta   90.00
_cell.angle_gamma   90.00
#
_symmetry.space_group_name_H-M   'P 1'
#
loop_
_entity.id
_entity.type
_entity.pdbx_description
1 polymer ?
#
loop_
_entity_poly.entity_id
_entity_poly.type
_entity_poly.pdbx_seq_one_letter_code
_entity_poly.pdbx_strand_id
1 'polypeptide(L)'
;MTLPARKTKNPAIGVKRCSCGDVMTIHRATGTRQGTLYSICEKCGVDQRNGAAPQAYFADYVDSLEALEAAESVPQAEADTLPAPEGEQASAPAPSQGKKGASNFAMAGGIVALIIGLLAVVAKLKQPPQTV
;
A
#
# COMPACT_ATOMS: atom_id res chain seq x y z
N MET A 1 21.34 -11.36 10.21
CA MET A 1 20.23 -10.69 9.49
C MET A 1 20.75 -9.39 8.91
N THR A 2 21.06 -9.40 7.62
CA THR A 2 21.52 -8.23 6.88
C THR A 2 20.32 -7.54 6.24
N LEU A 3 20.05 -6.29 6.65
CA LEU A 3 19.02 -5.43 6.08
C LEU A 3 19.69 -4.18 5.49
N PRO A 4 19.27 -3.73 4.29
CA PRO A 4 19.81 -2.50 3.70
C PRO A 4 19.56 -1.29 4.59
N ALA A 5 20.60 -0.51 4.86
CA ALA A 5 20.43 0.77 5.52
C ALA A 5 19.68 1.75 4.59
N ARG A 6 18.71 2.47 5.14
CA ARG A 6 17.91 3.47 4.42
C ARG A 6 17.83 4.75 5.23
N LYS A 7 17.75 5.89 4.53
CA LYS A 7 17.59 7.23 5.14
C LYS A 7 16.13 7.45 5.57
N THR A 8 15.67 6.68 6.55
CA THR A 8 14.31 6.77 7.11
C THR A 8 14.37 6.72 8.63
N LYS A 9 13.44 7.40 9.29
CA LYS A 9 13.30 7.38 10.75
C LYS A 9 12.79 6.02 11.26
N ASN A 10 11.97 5.33 10.46
CA ASN A 10 11.46 4.02 10.84
C ASN A 10 12.46 2.95 10.38
N PRO A 11 12.83 1.99 11.25
CA PRO A 11 13.73 0.91 10.89
C PRO A 11 13.11 0.01 9.81
N ALA A 12 13.96 -0.64 9.01
CA ALA A 12 13.51 -1.72 8.15
C ALA A 12 13.15 -2.93 9.02
N ILE A 13 11.99 -3.51 8.78
CA ILE A 13 11.54 -4.74 9.44
C ILE A 13 11.78 -5.98 8.57
N GLY A 14 12.05 -5.78 7.28
CA GLY A 14 12.28 -6.84 6.32
C GLY A 14 12.61 -6.32 4.93
N VAL A 15 12.77 -7.24 3.99
CA VAL A 15 13.07 -6.98 2.58
C VAL A 15 12.15 -7.81 1.68
N LYS A 16 11.97 -7.33 0.46
CA LYS A 16 11.26 -8.04 -0.60
C LYS A 16 11.83 -7.65 -1.96
N ARG A 17 11.60 -8.46 -2.99
CA ARG A 17 11.90 -8.10 -4.37
C ARG A 17 10.86 -7.12 -4.92
N CYS A 18 11.35 -6.01 -5.46
CA CYS A 18 10.52 -5.02 -6.16
C CYS A 18 10.14 -5.49 -7.56
N SER A 19 9.04 -4.93 -8.08
CA SER A 19 8.63 -5.13 -9.47
C SER A 19 9.68 -4.66 -10.47
N CYS A 20 10.59 -3.76 -10.09
CA CYS A 20 11.72 -3.36 -10.93
C CYS A 20 12.94 -4.30 -10.85
N GLY A 21 12.85 -5.37 -10.07
CA GLY A 21 13.93 -6.35 -9.89
C GLY A 21 14.95 -6.02 -8.82
N ASP A 22 14.92 -4.84 -8.20
CA ASP A 22 15.81 -4.48 -7.08
C ASP A 22 15.21 -4.88 -5.73
N VAL A 23 16.05 -4.92 -4.70
CA VAL A 23 15.59 -5.14 -3.33
C VAL A 23 14.94 -3.86 -2.77
N MET A 24 13.71 -4.00 -2.29
CA MET A 24 13.05 -3.00 -1.46
C MET A 24 13.11 -3.39 0.01
N THR A 25 13.13 -2.39 0.87
CA THR A 25 12.98 -2.57 2.33
C THR A 25 11.54 -2.29 2.73
N ILE A 26 11.03 -3.08 3.68
CA ILE A 26 9.70 -2.92 4.26
C ILE A 26 9.83 -2.27 5.63
N HIS A 27 8.92 -1.36 5.93
CA HIS A 27 8.91 -0.56 7.14
C HIS A 27 7.48 -0.52 7.71
N ARG A 28 7.37 -0.39 9.03
CA ARG A 28 6.09 -0.15 9.69
C ARG A 28 5.86 1.35 9.86
N ALA A 29 4.71 1.83 9.42
CA ALA A 29 4.34 3.22 9.60
C ALA A 29 4.05 3.52 11.07
N THR A 30 4.35 4.75 11.47
CA THR A 30 4.18 5.28 12.83
C THR A 30 3.28 6.52 12.81
N GLY A 31 2.79 6.96 13.97
CA GLY A 31 1.90 8.11 14.08
C GLY A 31 0.49 7.85 13.51
N THR A 32 -0.04 8.78 12.72
CA THR A 32 -1.43 8.73 12.22
C THR A 32 -1.71 7.57 11.26
N ARG A 33 -0.66 6.96 10.68
CA ARG A 33 -0.75 5.81 9.78
C ARG A 33 -0.28 4.50 10.43
N GLN A 34 -0.22 4.46 11.75
CA GLN A 34 0.11 3.26 12.52
C GLN A 34 -0.71 2.05 12.03
N GLY A 35 -0.05 0.88 11.99
CA GLY A 35 -0.69 -0.38 11.63
C GLY A 35 -0.59 -0.72 10.14
N THR A 36 -0.06 0.17 9.32
CA THR A 36 0.23 -0.09 7.89
C THR A 36 1.72 -0.31 7.65
N LEU A 37 2.02 -1.06 6.59
CA LEU A 37 3.35 -1.25 6.03
C LEU A 37 3.56 -0.30 4.85
N TYR A 38 4.81 0.05 4.62
CA TYR A 38 5.24 0.77 3.43
C TYR A 38 6.60 0.27 2.99
N SER A 39 6.93 0.47 1.72
CA SER A 39 8.20 0.03 1.15
C SER A 39 9.06 1.18 0.65
N ILE A 40 10.36 0.94 0.57
CA ILE A 40 11.34 1.85 -0.03
C ILE A 40 12.24 1.06 -0.97
N CYS A 41 12.18 1.40 -2.25
CA CYS A 41 13.10 0.94 -3.30
C CYS A 41 13.99 2.10 -3.72
N GLU A 42 15.28 1.85 -3.99
CA GLU A 42 16.20 2.90 -4.47
C GLU A 42 15.85 3.39 -5.88
N LYS A 43 15.34 2.50 -6.74
CA LYS A 43 14.92 2.85 -8.12
C LYS A 43 13.49 3.40 -8.19
N CYS A 44 12.52 2.73 -7.56
CA CYS A 44 11.11 3.13 -7.66
C CYS A 44 10.69 4.19 -6.63
N GLY A 45 11.47 4.38 -5.57
CA GLY A 45 11.12 5.25 -4.46
C GLY A 45 10.23 4.59 -3.42
N VAL A 46 9.40 5.40 -2.77
CA VAL A 46 8.60 5.00 -1.60
C VAL A 46 7.16 4.68 -2.01
N ASP A 47 6.66 3.50 -1.61
CA ASP A 47 5.25 3.12 -1.80
C ASP A 47 4.55 2.99 -0.44
N GLN A 48 3.53 3.83 -0.22
CA GLN A 48 2.75 3.92 1.02
C GLN A 48 1.26 3.61 0.81
N ARG A 49 0.91 2.85 -0.23
CA ARG A 49 -0.49 2.47 -0.47
C ARG A 49 -1.03 1.61 0.68
N ASN A 50 -2.20 1.97 1.20
CA ASN A 50 -2.81 1.40 2.41
C ASN A 50 -3.99 0.45 2.15
N GLY A 51 -4.28 0.10 0.89
CA GLY A 51 -5.33 -0.84 0.54
C GLY A 51 -4.99 -2.30 0.94
N ALA A 52 -5.99 -3.16 1.02
CA ALA A 52 -5.80 -4.57 1.40
C ALA A 52 -4.77 -5.30 0.51
N ALA A 53 -4.88 -5.13 -0.81
CA ALA A 53 -3.96 -5.77 -1.77
C ALA A 53 -2.49 -5.32 -1.59
N PRO A 54 -2.14 -4.02 -1.59
CA PRO A 54 -0.75 -3.61 -1.37
C PRO A 54 -0.25 -3.99 0.03
N GLN A 55 -1.09 -3.95 1.06
CA GLN A 55 -0.69 -4.37 2.41
C GLN A 55 -0.40 -5.87 2.48
N ALA A 56 -1.20 -6.72 1.80
CA ALA A 56 -0.92 -8.15 1.69
C ALA A 56 0.39 -8.41 0.94
N TYR A 57 0.63 -7.68 -0.16
CA TYR A 57 1.90 -7.75 -0.90
C TYR A 57 3.11 -7.34 -0.05
N PHE A 58 2.98 -6.29 0.77
CA PHE A 58 4.05 -5.87 1.67
C PHE A 58 4.23 -6.81 2.86
N ALA A 59 3.18 -7.47 3.35
CA ALA A 59 3.24 -8.39 4.48
C ALA A 59 4.01 -9.68 4.17
N ASP A 60 4.10 -10.06 2.90
CA ASP A 60 4.88 -11.19 2.40
C ASP A 60 6.38 -10.84 2.26
N TYR A 61 6.98 -10.24 3.30
CA TYR A 61 8.39 -9.89 3.33
C TYR A 61 9.21 -10.98 4.03
N VAL A 62 10.52 -10.98 3.79
CA VAL A 62 11.47 -11.83 4.52
C VAL A 62 12.39 -10.98 5.39
N ASP A 63 12.91 -11.57 6.47
CA ASP A 63 13.63 -10.82 7.51
C ASP A 63 15.05 -10.40 7.14
N SER A 64 15.62 -10.95 6.06
CA SER A 64 17.00 -10.66 5.64
C SER A 64 17.21 -10.80 4.14
N LEU A 65 18.28 -10.14 3.64
CA LEU A 65 18.74 -10.31 2.25
C LEU A 65 19.11 -11.75 1.95
N GLU A 66 19.81 -12.42 2.87
CA GLU A 66 20.18 -13.83 2.74
C GLU A 66 18.96 -14.74 2.56
N ALA A 67 17.86 -14.48 3.28
CA ALA A 67 16.63 -15.25 3.12
C ALA A 67 15.96 -14.99 1.77
N LEU A 68 16.03 -13.75 1.27
CA LEU A 68 15.52 -13.39 -0.05
C LEU A 68 16.30 -14.08 -1.15
N GLU A 69 17.63 -14.04 -1.08
CA GLU A 69 18.53 -14.72 -2.02
C GLU A 69 18.36 -16.24 -1.95
N ALA A 70 18.24 -16.82 -0.74
CA ALA A 70 17.99 -18.25 -0.57
C ALA A 70 16.68 -18.68 -1.25
N ALA A 71 15.59 -17.91 -1.05
CA ALA A 71 14.30 -18.19 -1.69
C ALA A 71 14.35 -18.09 -3.22
N GLU A 72 15.18 -17.20 -3.76
CA GLU A 72 15.38 -17.05 -5.21
C GLU A 72 16.37 -18.07 -5.80
N SER A 73 17.31 -18.56 -4.99
CA SER A 73 18.41 -19.44 -5.43
C SER A 73 18.05 -20.91 -5.54
N VAL A 74 16.86 -21.33 -5.08
CA VAL A 74 16.40 -22.72 -5.22
C VAL A 74 16.41 -23.07 -6.72
N PRO A 75 17.34 -23.93 -7.18
CA PRO A 75 17.33 -24.35 -8.56
C PRO A 75 16.04 -25.11 -8.77
N GLN A 76 15.28 -24.77 -9.81
CA GLN A 76 14.30 -25.69 -10.38
C GLN A 76 15.07 -26.90 -10.91
N ALA A 77 15.42 -27.82 -10.02
CA ALA A 77 15.78 -29.17 -10.39
C ALA A 77 14.46 -29.88 -10.75
N GLU A 78 14.40 -30.31 -12.01
CA GLU A 78 13.51 -31.36 -12.55
C GLU A 78 12.12 -30.93 -13.03
N ALA A 79 12.06 -30.48 -14.30
CA ALA A 79 10.97 -30.84 -15.21
C ALA A 79 11.43 -30.72 -16.68
N ASP A 80 12.37 -31.58 -17.08
CA ASP A 80 12.67 -31.88 -18.49
C ASP A 80 12.73 -33.42 -18.57
N THR A 81 11.69 -34.15 -18.99
CA THR A 81 11.53 -34.60 -20.39
C THR A 81 10.12 -35.20 -20.62
N LEU A 82 9.28 -34.50 -21.42
CA LEU A 82 8.42 -34.88 -22.59
C LEU A 82 7.82 -36.31 -22.77
N PRO A 83 6.65 -36.51 -23.48
CA PRO A 83 6.26 -35.78 -24.69
C PRO A 83 4.82 -35.27 -24.80
N ALA A 84 4.64 -34.40 -25.80
CA ALA A 84 3.37 -33.87 -26.29
C ALA A 84 2.38 -34.96 -26.72
N PRO A 85 1.09 -34.73 -26.46
CA PRO A 85 0.07 -35.00 -27.46
C PRO A 85 -0.49 -33.69 -28.02
N GLU A 86 -0.36 -33.56 -29.34
CA GLU A 86 -1.14 -32.68 -30.19
C GLU A 86 -2.63 -32.90 -29.88
N GLY A 87 -3.29 -31.83 -29.47
CA GLY A 87 -4.67 -31.84 -28.99
C GLY A 87 -5.29 -30.47 -29.19
N GLU A 88 -5.48 -30.14 -30.46
CA GLU A 88 -6.33 -29.07 -30.93
C GLU A 88 -7.74 -29.23 -30.37
N GLN A 89 -8.21 -28.29 -29.54
CA GLN A 89 -9.63 -27.96 -29.48
C GLN A 89 -9.88 -26.61 -28.79
N ALA A 90 -10.16 -25.63 -29.65
CA ALA A 90 -10.86 -24.42 -29.33
C ALA A 90 -12.18 -24.73 -28.60
N SER A 91 -12.42 -24.03 -27.49
CA SER A 91 -13.77 -23.67 -27.04
C SER A 91 -13.67 -22.55 -26.02
N ALA A 92 -13.97 -21.34 -26.48
CA ALA A 92 -14.31 -20.23 -25.63
C ALA A 92 -15.67 -20.48 -24.95
N PRO A 93 -15.79 -20.30 -23.64
CA PRO A 93 -17.08 -19.98 -23.03
C PRO A 93 -17.21 -18.46 -22.86
N ALA A 94 -18.31 -17.96 -23.41
CA ALA A 94 -18.78 -16.58 -23.37
C ALA A 94 -18.83 -15.97 -21.95
N PRO A 95 -18.77 -14.63 -21.84
CA PRO A 95 -18.91 -13.91 -20.57
C PRO A 95 -20.31 -14.10 -19.98
N SER A 96 -20.36 -14.69 -18.78
CA SER A 96 -21.58 -14.77 -17.98
C SER A 96 -21.73 -13.51 -17.10
N GLN A 97 -22.98 -13.07 -17.03
CA GLN A 97 -23.43 -11.83 -16.42
C GLN A 97 -23.35 -11.89 -14.89
N GLY A 98 -22.64 -10.95 -14.28
CA GLY A 98 -22.71 -10.64 -12.85
C GLY A 98 -23.50 -9.35 -12.62
N LYS A 99 -24.79 -9.49 -12.35
CA LYS A 99 -25.72 -8.42 -11.97
C LYS A 99 -25.42 -7.95 -10.53
N LYS A 100 -25.61 -6.63 -10.31
CA LYS A 100 -26.02 -5.94 -9.06
C LYS A 100 -24.97 -5.78 -7.95
N GLY A 101 -24.62 -4.51 -7.74
CA GLY A 101 -24.10 -3.98 -6.48
C GLY A 101 -24.39 -2.49 -6.43
N ALA A 102 -25.64 -2.15 -6.17
CA ALA A 102 -26.05 -0.78 -5.90
C ALA A 102 -25.46 -0.29 -4.56
N SER A 103 -25.38 1.03 -4.45
CA SER A 103 -25.69 1.82 -3.26
C SER A 103 -24.52 2.38 -2.41
N ASN A 104 -24.51 3.72 -2.44
CA ASN A 104 -24.34 4.65 -1.33
C ASN A 104 -22.94 4.89 -0.77
N PHE A 105 -22.37 6.07 -1.08
CA PHE A 105 -21.92 7.00 -0.04
C PHE A 105 -22.05 8.45 -0.54
N ALA A 106 -23.29 8.94 -0.48
CA ALA A 106 -23.55 10.37 -0.28
C ALA A 106 -23.43 10.63 1.22
N MET A 107 -22.71 11.70 1.62
CA MET A 107 -22.82 12.48 2.87
C MET A 107 -21.44 12.95 3.36
N ALA A 108 -20.96 14.07 2.84
CA ALA A 108 -19.95 14.89 3.54
C ALA A 108 -20.05 16.39 3.15
N GLY A 109 -21.27 16.89 2.94
CA GLY A 109 -21.55 18.29 2.58
C GLY A 109 -22.06 19.18 3.73
N GLY A 110 -21.98 18.72 4.98
CA GLY A 110 -22.74 19.33 6.10
C GLY A 110 -21.94 20.01 7.22
N ILE A 111 -20.60 20.00 7.22
CA ILE A 111 -19.82 20.46 8.40
C ILE A 111 -19.17 21.85 8.20
N VAL A 112 -19.01 22.33 6.97
CA VAL A 112 -18.29 23.60 6.71
C VAL A 112 -19.10 24.84 7.13
N ALA A 113 -20.44 24.79 7.12
CA ALA A 113 -21.27 25.94 7.47
C ALA A 113 -21.30 26.25 8.98
N LEU A 114 -21.07 25.25 9.84
CA LEU A 114 -21.14 25.43 11.31
C LEU A 114 -19.87 26.07 11.89
N ILE A 115 -18.70 25.81 11.29
CA ILE A 115 -17.41 26.36 11.77
C ILE A 115 -17.27 27.85 11.42
N ILE A 116 -17.75 28.28 10.24
CA ILE A 116 -17.69 29.69 9.83
C ILE A 116 -18.62 30.55 10.71
N GLY A 117 -19.80 30.05 11.06
CA GLY A 117 -20.75 30.77 11.92
C GLY A 117 -20.22 31.03 13.33
N LEU A 118 -19.47 30.08 13.91
CA LEU A 118 -18.95 30.24 15.28
C LEU A 118 -17.81 31.28 15.37
N LEU A 119 -16.99 31.41 14.33
CA LEU A 119 -15.89 32.38 14.31
C LEU A 119 -16.37 33.84 14.22
N ALA A 120 -17.48 34.12 13.52
CA ALA A 120 -18.00 35.48 13.40
C ALA A 120 -18.59 36.03 14.72
N VAL A 121 -19.16 35.17 15.58
CA VAL A 121 -19.76 35.60 16.85
C VAL A 121 -18.68 35.97 17.88
N VAL A 122 -17.55 35.25 17.91
CA VAL A 122 -16.45 35.53 18.86
C VAL A 122 -15.74 36.85 18.53
N ALA A 123 -15.63 37.22 17.25
CA ALA A 123 -15.00 38.48 16.85
C ALA A 123 -15.82 39.72 17.27
N LYS A 124 -17.16 39.61 17.38
CA LYS A 124 -18.01 40.76 17.73
C LYS A 124 -18.08 41.07 19.23
N LEU A 125 -17.58 40.19 20.10
CA LEU A 125 -17.60 40.38 21.56
C LEU A 125 -16.34 41.04 22.12
N LYS A 126 -15.34 41.35 21.27
CA LYS A 126 -14.04 41.89 21.71
C LYS A 126 -13.76 43.29 21.16
N GLN A 127 -14.73 44.20 21.27
CA GLN A 127 -14.45 45.63 21.16
C GLN A 127 -14.37 46.23 22.58
N PRO A 128 -13.18 46.66 23.04
CA PRO A 128 -13.08 47.49 24.25
C PRO A 128 -13.65 48.90 23.97
N PRO A 129 -14.13 49.59 25.02
CA PRO A 129 -14.76 50.90 24.90
C PRO A 129 -13.80 51.94 24.33
N GLN A 130 -14.26 52.68 23.32
CA GLN A 130 -13.57 53.84 22.78
C GLN A 130 -13.48 54.92 23.88
N THR A 131 -12.27 55.26 24.29
CA THR A 131 -12.03 56.44 25.13
C THR A 131 -12.16 57.70 24.27
N VAL A 132 -13.03 58.60 24.75
CA VAL A 132 -13.30 59.96 24.24
C VAL A 132 -12.07 60.84 24.38
#